data_AF-A0A7W2D712-F1
#
_entry.id   AF-A0A7W2D712-F1
#
_cell.length_a   1.000
_cell.length_b   1.000
_cell.length_c   1.000
_cell.angle_alpha   90.00
_cell.angle_beta   90.00
_cell.angle_gamma   90.00
#
_symmetry.space_group_name_H-M   'P 1'
#
loop_
_entity.id
_entity.type
_entity.pdbx_description
1 polymer ?
#
loop_
_entity_poly.entity_id
_entity_poly.type
_entity_poly.pdbx_seq_one_letter_code
_entity_poly.pdbx_strand_id
1 'polypeptide(L)'
;MTTIAPNPHSPYADADPTKRHIFASPIFFGLPDPGVLAPTACERLAVVPEEPLRDALTEDGALPDGLCRACVAVMQGAGRPARPETTQCGECGNATWHSGMCAVCRQQKHDEWWPTREEQPAACDQCKQPFDPSDTRFDGRAQHRATPFCRRCVDRCHDTEIADHRCAVCR
;
A
#
# COMPACT_ATOMS: atom_id res chain seq x y z
N MET A 1 -8.34 -5.22 -18.57
CA MET A 1 -7.05 -4.67 -18.13
C MET A 1 -6.78 -5.23 -16.74
N THR A 2 -5.58 -5.74 -16.50
CA THR A 2 -5.22 -6.31 -15.19
C THR A 2 -4.95 -5.15 -14.23
N THR A 3 -5.68 -5.08 -13.11
CA THR A 3 -5.40 -4.10 -12.04
C THR A 3 -4.33 -4.68 -11.13
N ILE A 4 -3.29 -3.90 -10.85
CA ILE A 4 -2.24 -4.33 -9.92
C ILE A 4 -2.53 -3.86 -8.49
N ALA A 5 -2.23 -4.74 -7.53
CA ALA A 5 -2.28 -4.41 -6.12
C ALA A 5 -1.29 -3.27 -5.78
N PRO A 6 -1.65 -2.37 -4.84
CA PRO A 6 -0.75 -1.32 -4.38
C PRO A 6 0.51 -1.87 -3.70
N ASN A 7 1.46 -1.00 -3.36
CA ASN A 7 2.55 -1.39 -2.47
C ASN A 7 2.00 -1.76 -1.08
N PRO A 8 2.69 -2.66 -0.33
CA PRO A 8 2.37 -2.90 1.05
C PRO A 8 2.33 -1.59 1.85
N HIS A 9 1.38 -1.51 2.78
CA HIS A 9 1.22 -0.32 3.60
C HIS A 9 2.39 -0.16 4.57
N SER A 10 2.85 1.08 4.76
CA SER A 10 3.64 1.48 5.92
C SER A 10 3.27 2.91 6.33
N PRO A 11 3.10 3.20 7.63
CA PRO A 11 2.88 4.56 8.09
C PRO A 11 4.09 5.48 7.86
N TYR A 12 5.25 4.91 7.54
CA TYR A 12 6.48 5.64 7.25
C TYR A 12 6.75 5.80 5.74
N ALA A 13 5.96 5.17 4.88
CA ALA A 13 5.95 5.49 3.45
C ALA A 13 5.35 6.89 3.21
N ASP A 14 5.83 7.61 2.20
CA ASP A 14 5.27 8.91 1.78
C ASP A 14 4.78 8.90 0.33
N ALA A 15 4.79 7.74 -0.31
CA ALA A 15 4.10 7.47 -1.56
C ALA A 15 2.60 7.22 -1.33
N ASP A 16 1.76 7.50 -2.33
CA ASP A 16 0.32 7.21 -2.29
C ASP A 16 0.08 5.71 -2.02
N PRO A 17 -0.54 5.33 -0.88
CA PRO A 17 -0.72 3.93 -0.51
C PRO A 17 -1.73 3.19 -1.38
N THR A 18 -2.51 3.89 -2.21
CA THR A 18 -3.51 3.30 -3.10
C THR A 18 -2.96 2.91 -4.46
N LYS A 19 -1.65 3.12 -4.68
CA LYS A 19 -0.99 2.90 -5.97
C LYS A 19 0.23 2.01 -5.84
N ARG A 20 0.58 1.41 -6.97
CA ARG A 20 1.83 0.68 -7.15
C ARG A 20 2.90 1.61 -7.73
N HIS A 21 3.98 1.83 -6.98
CA HIS A 21 5.10 2.73 -7.30
C HIS A 21 6.39 2.00 -7.60
N ILE A 22 6.54 0.76 -7.11
CA ILE A 22 7.70 -0.09 -7.34
C ILE A 22 7.31 -1.16 -8.33
N PHE A 23 7.94 -1.10 -9.51
CA PHE A 23 7.81 -2.10 -10.54
C PHE A 23 9.16 -2.33 -11.22
N ALA A 24 9.39 -3.59 -11.62
CA ALA A 24 10.67 -4.02 -12.16
C ALA A 24 10.98 -3.21 -13.42
N SER A 25 11.96 -2.32 -13.32
CA SER A 25 12.56 -1.64 -14.45
C SER A 25 13.97 -2.18 -14.64
N PRO A 26 14.41 -2.44 -15.88
CA PRO A 26 15.79 -2.88 -16.17
C PRO A 26 16.87 -1.88 -15.72
N ILE A 27 16.46 -0.70 -15.25
CA ILE A 27 17.34 0.37 -14.74
C ILE A 27 17.76 0.11 -13.28
N PHE A 28 17.01 -0.69 -12.51
CA PHE A 28 17.38 -1.03 -11.13
C PHE A 28 18.35 -2.23 -11.12
N PHE A 29 19.65 -1.95 -10.91
CA PHE A 29 20.63 -2.99 -10.58
C PHE A 29 20.36 -3.51 -9.16
N GLY A 30 19.72 -4.67 -9.08
CA GLY A 30 19.27 -5.27 -7.82
C GLY A 30 17.93 -4.71 -7.38
N LEU A 31 16.90 -5.55 -7.31
CA LEU A 31 15.68 -5.16 -6.63
C LEU A 31 15.97 -5.15 -5.13
N PRO A 32 15.66 -4.07 -4.40
CA PRO A 32 15.76 -4.07 -2.95
C PRO A 32 14.91 -5.20 -2.35
N ASP A 33 15.29 -5.67 -1.16
CA ASP A 33 14.60 -6.78 -0.50
C ASP A 33 13.12 -6.47 -0.28
N PRO A 34 12.20 -7.43 -0.45
CA PRO A 34 10.80 -7.25 -0.09
C PRO A 34 10.64 -6.72 1.33
N GLY A 35 9.70 -5.80 1.49
CA GLY A 35 9.37 -5.22 2.78
C GLY A 35 10.29 -4.10 3.24
N VAL A 36 11.22 -3.56 2.43
CA VAL A 36 11.96 -2.33 2.77
C VAL A 36 11.33 -1.10 2.14
N LEU A 37 11.61 0.12 2.63
CA LEU A 37 11.23 1.34 1.92
C LEU A 37 12.25 1.63 0.81
N ALA A 38 11.78 1.71 -0.42
CA ALA A 38 12.63 2.05 -1.56
C ALA A 38 12.19 3.38 -2.21
N PRO A 39 13.16 4.18 -2.70
CA PRO A 39 12.86 5.35 -3.51
C PRO A 39 12.21 4.92 -4.83
N THR A 40 11.19 5.67 -5.22
CA THR A 40 10.38 5.42 -6.41
C THR A 40 10.69 6.45 -7.48
N ALA A 41 10.23 6.20 -8.72
CA ALA A 41 10.39 7.16 -9.81
C ALA A 41 9.65 8.49 -9.58
N CYS A 42 8.63 8.51 -8.70
CA CYS A 42 7.96 9.75 -8.30
C CYS A 42 8.66 10.49 -7.14
N GLU A 43 9.89 10.09 -6.79
CA GLU A 43 10.71 10.66 -5.70
C GLU A 43 10.10 10.48 -4.29
N ARG A 44 9.12 9.59 -4.15
CA ARG A 44 8.55 9.14 -2.87
C ARG A 44 9.08 7.76 -2.48
N LEU A 45 8.87 7.38 -1.23
CA LEU A 45 9.22 6.09 -0.64
C LEU A 45 7.99 5.21 -0.56
N ALA A 46 8.11 4.00 -1.08
CA ALA A 46 7.09 2.96 -1.00
C ALA A 46 7.72 1.66 -0.49
N VAL A 47 6.92 0.79 0.11
CA VAL A 47 7.40 -0.53 0.56
C VAL A 47 7.59 -1.45 -0.62
N VAL A 48 8.71 -2.16 -0.70
CA VAL A 48 8.95 -3.15 -1.76
C VAL A 48 7.98 -4.33 -1.59
N PRO A 49 7.18 -4.67 -2.61
CA PRO A 49 6.27 -5.81 -2.58
C PRO A 49 7.04 -7.13 -2.70
N GLU A 50 6.53 -8.20 -2.10
CA GLU A 50 7.07 -9.56 -2.28
C GLU A 50 6.91 -10.07 -3.71
N GLU A 51 5.81 -9.71 -4.37
CA GLU A 51 5.53 -10.10 -5.74
C GLU A 51 6.25 -9.15 -6.72
N PRO A 52 7.30 -9.60 -7.44
CA PRO A 52 7.92 -8.78 -8.46
C PRO A 52 6.96 -8.56 -9.63
N LEU A 53 7.02 -7.38 -10.24
CA LEU A 53 6.16 -6.96 -11.36
C LEU A 53 6.54 -7.61 -12.70
N ARG A 54 7.03 -8.87 -12.69
CA ARG A 54 7.48 -9.58 -13.89
C ARG A 54 6.32 -9.95 -14.82
N ASP A 55 5.12 -10.15 -14.27
CA ASP A 55 3.98 -10.74 -15.00
C ASP A 55 2.87 -9.73 -15.36
N ALA A 56 3.10 -8.42 -15.16
CA ALA A 56 2.04 -7.42 -15.26
C ALA A 56 2.06 -6.57 -16.53
N LEU A 57 3.09 -6.70 -17.38
CA LEU A 57 3.02 -6.16 -18.74
C LEU A 57 2.08 -7.06 -19.53
N THR A 58 1.03 -6.47 -20.09
CA THR A 58 0.17 -7.17 -21.05
C THR A 58 1.00 -7.60 -22.27
N GLU A 59 0.58 -8.65 -22.97
CA GLU A 59 1.27 -9.13 -24.19
C GLU A 59 1.44 -8.01 -25.25
N ASP A 60 0.55 -7.01 -25.22
CA ASP A 60 0.57 -5.85 -26.11
C ASP A 60 1.45 -4.68 -25.62
N GLY A 61 2.16 -4.84 -24.49
CA GLY A 61 3.00 -3.81 -23.89
C GLY A 61 2.23 -2.68 -23.19
N ALA A 62 0.91 -2.80 -23.03
CA ALA A 62 0.11 -1.86 -22.24
C ALA A 62 0.37 -2.05 -20.74
N LEU A 63 0.42 -0.91 -20.04
CA LEU A 63 0.64 -0.85 -18.58
C LEU A 63 -0.66 -1.18 -17.82
N PRO A 64 -0.56 -1.94 -16.70
CA PRO A 64 -1.71 -2.29 -15.88
C PRO A 64 -2.29 -1.09 -15.14
N ASP A 65 -3.59 -1.18 -14.84
CA ASP A 65 -4.27 -0.19 -13.98
C ASP A 65 -3.75 -0.30 -12.54
N GLY A 66 -3.79 0.81 -11.79
CA GLY A 66 -3.34 0.86 -10.39
C GLY A 66 -1.89 1.32 -10.20
N LEU A 67 -1.12 1.48 -11.28
CA LEU A 67 0.20 2.11 -11.22
C LEU A 67 0.11 3.62 -10.89
N CYS A 68 1.12 4.14 -10.20
CA CYS A 68 1.27 5.56 -9.97
C CYS A 68 1.54 6.30 -11.30
N ARG A 69 0.69 7.26 -11.66
CA ARG A 69 0.81 8.04 -12.90
C ARG A 69 2.14 8.78 -13.04
N ALA A 70 2.68 9.32 -11.93
CA ALA A 70 3.97 10.00 -11.94
C ALA A 70 5.13 9.02 -12.21
N CYS A 71 5.10 7.83 -11.58
CA CYS A 71 6.12 6.80 -11.86
C CYS A 71 6.05 6.31 -13.31
N VAL A 72 4.84 6.10 -13.83
CA VAL A 72 4.62 5.72 -15.23
C VAL A 72 5.18 6.77 -16.19
N ALA A 73 4.90 8.06 -15.96
CA ALA A 73 5.39 9.13 -16.81
C ALA A 73 6.92 9.15 -16.89
N VAL A 74 7.61 9.02 -15.75
CA VAL A 74 9.08 8.98 -15.70
C VAL A 74 9.62 7.77 -16.47
N MET A 75 8.99 6.61 -16.32
CA MET A 75 9.36 5.38 -17.03
C MET A 75 9.14 5.48 -18.55
N GLN A 76 8.20 6.31 -18.99
CA GLN A 76 7.96 6.63 -20.40
C GLN A 76 8.87 7.75 -20.93
N GLY A 77 9.86 8.19 -20.14
CA GLY A 77 10.86 9.18 -20.53
C GLY A 77 10.54 10.61 -20.14
N ALA A 78 9.46 10.86 -19.37
CA ALA A 78 9.25 12.18 -18.78
C ALA A 78 10.35 12.49 -17.74
N GLY A 79 10.62 13.77 -17.53
CA GLY A 79 11.49 14.20 -16.44
C GLY A 79 10.93 13.80 -15.08
N ARG A 80 11.82 13.67 -14.09
CA ARG A 80 11.43 13.46 -12.69
C ARG A 80 10.50 14.60 -12.23
N PRO A 81 9.51 14.32 -11.37
CA PRO A 81 8.66 15.36 -10.83
C PRO A 81 9.49 16.38 -10.05
N ALA A 82 9.03 17.63 -10.02
CA ALA A 82 9.65 18.67 -9.21
C ALA A 82 9.61 18.27 -7.73
N ARG A 83 10.77 18.37 -7.05
CA ARG A 83 10.85 18.12 -5.62
C ARG A 83 10.14 19.24 -4.86
N PRO A 84 9.42 18.94 -3.77
CA PRO A 84 8.86 19.97 -2.91
C PRO A 84 9.98 20.76 -2.21
N GLU A 85 9.59 21.86 -1.59
CA GLU A 85 10.51 22.66 -0.76
C GLU A 85 11.14 21.81 0.34
N THR A 86 12.41 22.10 0.63
CA THR A 86 13.16 21.39 1.66
C THR A 86 12.77 21.87 3.04
N THR A 87 12.35 20.95 3.90
CA THR A 87 12.06 21.19 5.32
C THR A 87 13.14 20.54 6.18
N GLN A 88 13.12 20.78 7.50
CA GLN A 88 13.93 20.01 8.44
C GLN A 88 13.19 18.72 8.83
N CYS A 89 13.95 17.64 9.06
CA CYS A 89 13.43 16.40 9.58
C CYS A 89 13.15 16.53 11.08
N GLY A 90 11.93 16.20 11.51
CA GLY A 90 11.52 16.28 12.92
C GLY A 90 12.25 15.30 13.85
N GLU A 91 12.91 14.27 13.30
CA GLU A 91 13.62 13.25 14.09
C GLU A 91 15.10 13.57 14.28
N CYS A 92 15.79 13.99 13.21
CA CYS A 92 17.25 14.20 13.22
C CYS A 92 17.71 15.61 12.85
N GLY A 93 16.79 16.52 12.48
CA GLY A 93 17.10 17.90 12.09
C GLY A 93 17.65 18.09 10.67
N ASN A 94 18.01 17.01 9.96
CA ASN A 94 18.57 17.11 8.61
C ASN A 94 17.56 17.65 7.59
N ALA A 95 18.08 18.35 6.59
CA ALA A 95 17.30 18.81 5.44
C ALA A 95 16.64 17.64 4.69
N THR A 96 15.37 17.79 4.32
CA THR A 96 14.60 16.76 3.62
C THR A 96 13.47 17.32 2.77
N TRP A 97 13.13 16.62 1.68
CA TRP A 97 11.93 16.86 0.88
C TRP A 97 10.79 15.85 1.17
N HIS A 98 10.95 14.96 2.15
CA HIS A 98 10.02 13.87 2.46
C HIS A 98 9.02 14.24 3.57
N SER A 99 8.35 15.38 3.42
CA SER A 99 7.23 15.81 4.29
C SER A 99 7.53 15.69 5.80
N GLY A 100 8.60 16.34 6.27
CA GLY A 100 8.93 16.42 7.69
C GLY A 100 9.71 15.24 8.30
N MET A 101 9.95 14.15 7.54
CA MET A 101 10.82 13.06 8.00
C MET A 101 11.70 12.55 6.86
N CYS A 102 13.03 12.55 7.04
CA CYS A 102 13.95 12.15 6.00
C CYS A 102 13.87 10.65 5.68
N ALA A 103 14.36 10.27 4.50
CA ALA A 103 14.32 8.88 4.03
C ALA A 103 14.99 7.91 5.00
N VAL A 104 16.10 8.33 5.62
CA VAL A 104 16.85 7.50 6.59
C VAL A 104 16.02 7.25 7.85
N CYS A 105 15.46 8.30 8.47
CA CYS A 105 14.64 8.13 9.66
C CYS A 105 13.34 7.36 9.37
N ARG A 106 12.76 7.53 8.18
CA ARG A 106 11.62 6.72 7.73
C ARG A 106 11.97 5.25 7.64
N GLN A 107 13.12 4.91 7.02
CA GLN A 107 13.58 3.53 6.93
C GLN A 107 13.81 2.93 8.31
N GLN A 108 14.49 3.64 9.22
CA GLN A 108 14.73 3.15 10.58
C GLN A 108 13.42 2.85 11.33
N LYS A 109 12.48 3.80 11.35
CA LYS A 109 11.18 3.58 12.00
C LYS A 109 10.36 2.49 11.31
N HIS A 110 10.49 2.38 9.99
CA HIS A 110 9.88 1.30 9.24
C HIS A 110 10.45 -0.06 9.65
N ASP A 111 11.76 -0.20 9.76
CA ASP A 111 12.42 -1.45 10.17
C ASP A 111 12.01 -1.88 11.59
N GLU A 112 11.83 -0.93 12.50
CA GLU A 112 11.32 -1.19 13.86
C GLU A 112 9.86 -1.64 13.85
N TRP A 113 9.03 -1.01 13.03
CA TRP A 113 7.58 -1.29 12.96
C TRP A 113 7.24 -2.54 12.15
N TRP A 114 7.96 -2.80 11.05
CA TRP A 114 7.63 -3.80 10.03
C TRP A 114 7.41 -5.21 10.58
N PRO A 115 8.22 -5.73 11.54
CA PRO A 115 8.01 -7.05 12.14
C PRO A 115 6.79 -7.11 13.06
N THR A 116 6.33 -5.96 13.56
CA THR A 116 5.17 -5.85 14.47
C THR A 116 3.88 -5.48 13.75
N ARG A 117 3.93 -5.29 12.44
CA ARG A 117 2.74 -4.97 11.66
C ARG A 117 1.75 -6.11 11.78
N GLU A 118 0.50 -5.79 12.09
CA GLU A 118 -0.59 -6.71 11.81
C GLU A 118 -0.76 -6.74 10.29
N GLU A 119 -0.63 -7.92 9.69
CA GLU A 119 -0.96 -8.09 8.27
C GLU A 119 -2.42 -7.72 8.06
N GLN A 120 -2.67 -6.78 7.15
CA GLN A 120 -4.04 -6.45 6.81
C GLN A 120 -4.67 -7.72 6.20
N PRO A 121 -5.82 -8.15 6.74
CA PRO A 121 -6.48 -9.34 6.24
C PRO A 121 -6.85 -9.11 4.77
N ALA A 122 -6.50 -10.04 3.89
CA ALA A 122 -6.84 -9.94 2.46
C ALA A 122 -8.32 -10.25 2.19
N ALA A 123 -9.02 -10.85 3.16
CA ALA A 123 -10.41 -11.26 3.06
C ALA A 123 -11.11 -11.22 4.42
N CYS A 124 -12.43 -11.13 4.40
CA CYS A 124 -13.25 -11.23 5.60
C CYS A 124 -13.12 -12.61 6.23
N ASP A 125 -12.79 -12.67 7.52
CA ASP A 125 -12.61 -13.93 8.23
C ASP A 125 -13.89 -14.75 8.38
N GLN A 126 -15.05 -14.09 8.39
CA GLN A 126 -16.34 -14.74 8.55
C GLN A 126 -16.90 -15.29 7.23
N CYS A 127 -16.88 -14.49 6.14
CA CYS A 127 -17.49 -14.90 4.86
C CYS A 127 -16.48 -15.24 3.77
N LYS A 128 -15.18 -15.11 4.05
CA LYS A 128 -14.05 -15.36 3.14
C LYS A 128 -14.08 -14.53 1.86
N GLN A 129 -14.89 -13.48 1.82
CA GLN A 129 -14.94 -12.52 0.72
C GLN A 129 -13.64 -11.70 0.72
N PRO A 130 -12.88 -11.66 -0.40
CA PRO A 130 -11.73 -10.79 -0.54
C PRO A 130 -12.11 -9.33 -0.36
N PHE A 131 -11.27 -8.55 0.32
CA PHE A 131 -11.42 -7.10 0.35
C PHE A 131 -10.85 -6.52 -0.93
N ASP A 132 -11.68 -5.76 -1.64
CA ASP A 132 -11.25 -4.98 -2.79
C ASP A 132 -11.16 -3.50 -2.37
N PRO A 133 -9.95 -2.93 -2.28
CA PRO A 133 -9.78 -1.53 -1.89
C PRO A 133 -10.32 -0.54 -2.94
N SER A 134 -10.60 -1.01 -4.16
CA SER A 134 -11.23 -0.21 -5.21
C SER A 134 -12.77 -0.33 -5.21
N ASP A 135 -13.34 -1.21 -4.38
CA ASP A 135 -14.79 -1.37 -4.27
C ASP A 135 -15.42 -0.19 -3.51
N THR A 136 -15.96 0.76 -4.26
CA THR A 136 -16.69 1.91 -3.71
C THR A 136 -18.17 1.62 -3.48
N ARG A 137 -18.64 0.38 -3.70
CA ARG A 137 -20.06 0.05 -3.52
C ARG A 137 -20.39 -0.01 -2.03
N PHE A 138 -21.53 0.55 -1.67
CA PHE A 138 -22.07 0.48 -0.31
C PHE A 138 -22.89 -0.81 -0.09
N ASP A 139 -22.39 -1.95 -0.55
CA ASP A 139 -23.06 -3.26 -0.41
C ASP A 139 -22.59 -4.08 0.81
N GLY A 140 -21.68 -3.49 1.60
CA GLY A 140 -21.14 -4.06 2.82
C GLY A 140 -19.99 -5.06 2.61
N ARG A 141 -19.46 -5.23 1.39
CA ARG A 141 -18.29 -6.08 1.12
C ARG A 141 -16.96 -5.44 1.53
N ALA A 142 -16.90 -4.12 1.59
CA ALA A 142 -15.73 -3.40 2.07
C ALA A 142 -15.36 -3.79 3.51
N GLN A 143 -14.06 -3.71 3.82
CA GLN A 143 -13.53 -3.94 5.16
C GLN A 143 -14.14 -2.96 6.16
N HIS A 144 -14.57 -3.47 7.32
CA HIS A 144 -15.09 -2.62 8.37
C HIS A 144 -13.93 -2.02 9.17
N ARG A 145 -13.52 -0.80 8.83
CA ARG A 145 -12.32 -0.15 9.40
C ARG A 145 -11.09 -1.04 9.14
N ALA A 146 -10.23 -1.24 10.14
CA ALA A 146 -9.06 -2.12 10.06
C ALA A 146 -9.32 -3.53 10.64
N THR A 147 -10.58 -3.97 10.79
CA THR A 147 -10.89 -5.29 11.35
C THR A 147 -10.76 -6.40 10.30
N PRO A 148 -10.66 -7.68 10.70
CA PRO A 148 -10.70 -8.80 9.75
C PRO A 148 -12.08 -9.10 9.17
N PHE A 149 -13.08 -8.22 9.32
CA PHE A 149 -14.45 -8.49 8.89
C PHE A 149 -14.96 -7.45 7.90
N CYS A 150 -15.80 -7.87 6.97
CA CYS A 150 -16.54 -6.94 6.12
C CYS A 150 -17.68 -6.27 6.89
N ARG A 151 -18.07 -5.07 6.44
CA ARG A 151 -19.16 -4.31 7.06
C ARG A 151 -20.45 -5.13 7.17
N ARG A 152 -20.81 -5.91 6.15
CA ARG A 152 -21.99 -6.79 6.18
C ARG A 152 -21.95 -7.84 7.28
N CYS A 153 -20.78 -8.41 7.57
CA CYS A 153 -20.63 -9.40 8.63
C CYS A 153 -20.70 -8.75 10.02
N VAL A 154 -20.15 -7.54 10.16
CA VAL A 154 -20.25 -6.75 11.40
C VAL A 154 -21.70 -6.33 11.65
N ASP A 155 -22.36 -5.73 10.66
CA ASP A 155 -23.76 -5.32 10.74
C ASP A 155 -24.65 -6.51 11.13
N ARG A 156 -24.41 -7.70 10.55
CA ARG A 156 -25.12 -8.94 10.91
C ARG A 156 -24.86 -9.41 12.36
N CYS A 157 -23.65 -9.28 12.92
CA CYS A 157 -23.41 -9.57 14.36
C CYS A 157 -24.26 -8.60 15.20
N HIS A 158 -24.27 -7.30 14.88
CA HIS A 158 -25.01 -6.30 15.64
C HIS A 158 -26.55 -6.43 15.52
N ASP A 159 -27.07 -6.86 14.38
CA ASP A 159 -28.51 -7.01 14.14
C ASP A 159 -29.09 -8.31 14.76
N THR A 160 -28.27 -9.15 15.37
CA THR A 160 -28.74 -10.40 15.98
C THR A 160 -29.35 -10.12 17.36
N GLU A 161 -30.68 -10.27 17.51
CA GLU A 161 -31.41 -10.05 18.79
C GLU A 161 -31.10 -11.06 19.90
N ILE A 162 -30.19 -12.01 19.66
CA ILE A 162 -29.78 -13.02 20.63
C ILE A 162 -28.61 -12.47 21.45
N ALA A 163 -28.87 -12.20 22.73
CA ALA A 163 -27.90 -11.66 23.69
C ALA A 163 -26.61 -12.51 23.81
N ASP A 164 -26.69 -13.81 23.55
CA ASP A 164 -25.59 -14.76 23.72
C ASP A 164 -25.03 -15.32 22.39
N HIS A 165 -25.27 -14.64 21.27
CA HIS A 165 -24.82 -15.18 19.99
C HIS A 165 -23.30 -15.23 19.92
N ARG A 166 -22.76 -16.37 19.49
CA ARG A 166 -21.34 -16.60 19.32
C ARG A 166 -21.02 -16.67 17.84
N CYS A 167 -20.39 -15.63 17.30
CA CYS A 167 -19.84 -15.65 15.94
C CYS A 167 -18.40 -15.15 15.91
N ALA A 168 -17.68 -15.32 14.79
CA ALA A 168 -16.28 -14.92 14.71
C ALA A 168 -16.05 -13.42 14.97
N VAL A 169 -17.06 -12.58 14.70
CA VAL A 169 -16.99 -11.13 14.91
C VAL A 169 -16.98 -10.75 16.39
N CYS A 170 -17.73 -11.47 17.21
CA CYS A 170 -17.96 -11.14 18.61
C CYS A 170 -17.17 -12.10 19.56
N ARG A 171 -16.16 -12.80 19.03
CA ARG A 171 -15.21 -13.68 19.77
C ARG A 171 -14.05 -12.90 20.34
#